data_AF-A0A7T3RCM5-F1
#
_entry.id   AF-A0A7T3RCM5-F1
#
_cell.length_a   1.000
_cell.length_b   1.000
_cell.length_c   1.000
_cell.angle_alpha   90.00
_cell.angle_beta   90.00
_cell.angle_gamma   90.00
#
_symmetry.space_group_name_H-M   'P 1'
#
loop_
_entity.id
_entity.type
_entity.pdbx_description
1 polymer ?
#
loop_
_entity_poly.entity_id
_entity_poly.type
_entity_poly.pdbx_seq_one_letter_code
_entity_poly.pdbx_strand_id
1 'polypeptide(L)' 'MGNAGYCTFCCCICEREWHKNQLVAQHEDGSVLLKFSSNQKQMVFTWAMGFGDSVTVIKPARLREEICEECRKMAGKYGT' A
#
# COMPACT_ATOMS: atom_id res chain seq x y z
N MET A 1 13.48 -14.72 -11.80
CA MET A 1 13.82 -13.28 -11.78
C MET A 1 12.71 -12.53 -11.07
N GLY A 2 13.00 -12.00 -9.89
CA GLY A 2 12.00 -11.41 -8.99
C GLY A 2 11.79 -9.93 -9.27
N ASN A 3 10.56 -9.56 -9.62
CA ASN A 3 10.16 -8.17 -9.75
C ASN A 3 9.95 -7.58 -8.34
N ALA A 4 10.97 -6.92 -7.80
CA ALA A 4 10.86 -6.09 -6.61
C ALA A 4 10.42 -4.68 -7.04
N GLY A 5 9.15 -4.35 -6.79
CA GLY A 5 8.64 -2.97 -6.94
C GLY A 5 8.85 -2.21 -5.63
N TYR A 6 9.53 -1.06 -5.73
CA TYR A 6 9.85 -0.13 -4.64
C TYR A 6 8.64 0.77 -4.31
N CYS A 7 8.48 1.18 -3.04
CA CYS A 7 7.36 1.96 -2.53
C CYS A 7 7.89 3.21 -1.80
N THR A 8 7.54 4.42 -2.25
CA THR A 8 8.18 5.67 -1.84
C THR A 8 7.52 6.29 -0.59
N PHE A 9 8.34 6.55 0.44
CA PHE A 9 8.20 7.51 1.55
C PHE A 9 6.82 7.76 2.20
N CYS A 10 6.61 7.20 3.40
CA CYS A 10 5.76 7.81 4.41
C CYS A 10 6.22 7.45 5.84
N CYS A 11 6.77 8.43 6.58
CA CYS A 11 7.20 8.31 7.98
C CYS A 11 6.08 7.79 8.91
N CYS A 12 4.83 8.18 8.63
CA CYS A 12 3.66 7.86 9.44
C CYS A 12 3.33 6.35 9.51
N ILE A 13 3.84 5.55 8.57
CA ILE A 13 3.66 4.09 8.60
C ILE A 13 4.46 3.46 9.75
N CYS A 14 5.62 4.03 10.09
CA CYS A 14 6.50 3.56 11.17
C CYS A 14 6.05 4.01 12.55
N GLU A 15 5.32 5.13 12.65
CA GLU A 15 4.91 5.73 13.92
C GLU A 15 3.77 4.98 14.61
N ARG A 16 3.11 4.05 13.89
CA ARG A 16 1.91 3.37 14.36
C ARG A 16 2.00 1.85 14.20
N GLU A 17 1.49 1.14 15.20
CA GLU A 17 1.18 -0.28 15.08
C GLU A 17 -0.21 -0.44 14.41
N TRP A 18 -0.20 -0.90 13.16
CA TRP A 18 -1.36 -1.22 12.33
C TRP A 18 -1.86 -2.66 12.55
N HIS A 19 -0.96 -3.58 12.91
CA HIS A 19 -1.30 -4.97 13.17
C HIS A 19 -0.32 -5.62 14.14
N LYS A 20 -0.82 -6.51 15.01
CA LYS A 20 -0.02 -7.23 16.03
C LYS A 20 1.15 -8.03 15.48
N ASN A 21 1.04 -8.47 14.23
CA ASN A 21 2.04 -9.28 13.53
C ASN A 21 2.68 -8.51 12.38
N GLN A 22 2.76 -7.18 12.49
CA GLN A 22 3.40 -6.38 11.45
C GLN A 22 4.92 -6.51 11.50
N LEU A 23 5.51 -6.51 10.33
CA LEU A 23 6.93 -6.35 10.12
C LEU A 23 7.13 -5.03 9.37
N VAL A 24 8.01 -4.20 9.91
CA VAL A 24 8.39 -2.92 9.31
C VAL A 24 9.88 -2.99 9.02
N ALA A 25 10.24 -2.79 7.77
CA ALA A 25 11.63 -2.63 7.36
C ALA A 25 11.81 -1.25 6.74
N GLN A 26 12.69 -0.44 7.32
CA GLN A 26 13.12 0.82 6.72
C GLN A 26 14.33 0.56 5.83
N HIS A 27 14.36 1.18 4.67
CA HIS A 27 15.44 1.08 3.71
C HIS A 27 16.29 2.36 3.72
N GLU A 28 17.55 2.27 3.31
CA GLU A 28 18.49 3.40 3.28
C GLU A 28 18.03 4.53 2.33
N ASP A 29 17.21 4.19 1.34
CA ASP A 29 16.60 5.16 0.43
C ASP A 29 15.43 5.93 1.07
N GLY A 30 15.07 5.64 2.33
CA GLY A 30 13.96 6.24 3.07
C GLY A 30 12.58 5.62 2.79
N SER A 31 12.51 4.56 1.98
CA SER A 31 11.29 3.76 1.84
C SER A 31 11.03 2.87 3.05
N VAL A 32 9.75 2.51 3.22
CA VAL A 32 9.30 1.64 4.31
C VAL A 32 8.50 0.49 3.74
N LEU A 33 8.95 -0.74 4.00
CA LEU A 33 8.18 -1.94 3.72
C LEU A 33 7.38 -2.35 4.96
N LEU A 34 6.05 -2.19 4.89
CA LEU A 34 5.12 -2.73 5.86
C LEU A 34 4.56 -4.07 5.35
N LYS A 35 4.73 -5.13 6.16
CA LYS A 35 4.17 -6.45 5.87
C LYS A 35 3.36 -6.93 7.06
N PHE A 36 2.09 -7.25 6.83
CA PHE A 36 1.23 -7.90 7.82
C PHE A 36 0.23 -8.81 7.12
N SER A 37 -0.35 -9.72 7.89
CA SER A 37 -1.45 -10.58 7.43
C SER A 37 -2.74 -10.13 8.09
N SER A 38 -3.77 -9.89 7.28
CA SER A 38 -5.12 -9.56 7.76
C SER A 38 -6.15 -10.37 6.99
N ASN A 39 -7.23 -10.77 7.67
CA ASN A 39 -8.40 -11.40 7.06
C ASN A 39 -9.42 -10.35 6.57
N GLN A 40 -9.23 -9.07 6.88
CA GLN A 40 -10.15 -7.98 6.53
C GLN A 40 -9.71 -7.25 5.27
N LYS A 41 -9.85 -7.90 4.09
CA LYS A 41 -9.43 -7.35 2.79
C LYS A 41 -9.95 -5.92 2.56
N GLN A 42 -11.24 -5.67 2.83
CA GLN A 42 -11.85 -4.36 2.59
C GLN A 42 -11.25 -3.26 3.45
N MET A 43 -10.88 -3.57 4.69
CA MET A 43 -10.25 -2.60 5.58
C MET A 43 -8.85 -2.24 5.10
N VAL A 44 -8.07 -3.23 4.65
CA VAL A 44 -6.73 -3.01 4.06
C VAL A 44 -6.84 -2.23 2.75
N PHE A 45 -7.85 -2.52 1.93
CA PHE A 45 -8.13 -1.77 0.71
C PHE A 45 -8.38 -0.28 1.00
N THR A 46 -9.33 0.03 1.89
CA THR A 46 -9.68 1.40 2.24
C THR A 46 -8.51 2.13 2.89
N TRP A 47 -7.76 1.43 3.75
CA TRP A 47 -6.54 1.96 4.35
C TRP A 47 -5.52 2.37 3.28
N ALA A 48 -5.19 1.47 2.35
CA ALA A 48 -4.23 1.74 1.29
C ALA A 48 -4.67 2.91 0.39
N MET A 49 -5.94 2.92 -0.03
CA MET A 49 -6.51 4.01 -0.82
C MET A 49 -6.49 5.36 -0.10
N GLY A 50 -6.63 5.36 1.23
CA GLY A 50 -6.59 6.58 2.04
C GLY A 50 -5.25 7.32 2.01
N PHE A 51 -4.16 6.62 1.71
CA PHE A 51 -2.83 7.22 1.53
C PHE A 51 -2.57 7.73 0.10
N GLY A 52 -3.47 7.44 -0.85
CA GLY A 52 -3.29 7.85 -2.24
C GLY A 52 -2.01 7.30 -2.86
N ASP A 53 -1.20 8.20 -3.42
CA ASP A 53 0.06 7.88 -4.10
C ASP A 53 1.23 7.56 -3.15
N SER A 54 1.07 7.84 -1.85
CA SER A 54 2.11 7.60 -0.84
C SER A 54 2.24 6.13 -0.42
N VAL A 55 1.32 5.25 -0.86
CA VAL A 55 1.36 3.81 -0.57
C VAL A 55 1.22 3.00 -1.85
N THR A 56 2.10 2.01 -2.01
CA THR A 56 2.04 1.04 -3.10
C THR A 56 1.83 -0.37 -2.55
N VAL A 57 0.74 -1.02 -2.96
CA VAL A 57 0.49 -2.42 -2.60
C VAL A 57 1.30 -3.35 -3.51
N ILE A 58 2.29 -4.04 -2.92
CA ILE A 58 3.15 -5.00 -3.63
C ILE A 58 2.46 -6.37 -3.74
N LYS A 59 1.83 -6.83 -2.65
CA LYS A 59 1.10 -8.11 -2.56
C LYS A 59 -0.09 -8.00 -1.61
N PRO A 60 -1.16 -8.80 -1.80
CA PRO A 60 -1.36 -9.76 -2.89
C PRO A 60 -1.75 -9.07 -4.22
N ALA A 61 -1.47 -9.73 -5.36
CA ALA A 61 -1.72 -9.18 -6.70
C ALA A 61 -3.19 -8.75 -6.89
N ARG A 62 -4.13 -9.57 -6.41
CA ARG A 62 -5.57 -9.25 -6.44
C ARG A 62 -5.91 -7.92 -5.78
N LEU A 63 -5.30 -7.59 -4.64
CA LEU A 63 -5.56 -6.32 -3.96
C LEU A 63 -5.03 -5.14 -4.77
N ARG A 64 -3.85 -5.31 -5.38
CA ARG A 64 -3.27 -4.31 -6.28
C ARG A 64 -4.16 -4.08 -7.51
N GLU A 65 -4.69 -5.14 -8.11
CA GLU A 65 -5.60 -5.06 -9.25
C GLU A 65 -6.87 -4.28 -8.91
N GLU A 66 -7.47 -4.54 -7.74
CA GLU A 66 -8.63 -3.80 -7.24
C GLU A 66 -8.33 -2.31 -7.06
N ILE A 67 -7.17 -1.97 -6.50
CA ILE A 67 -6.75 -0.56 -6.34
C ILE A 67 -6.56 0.10 -7.71
N CYS A 68 -5.89 -0.58 -8.64
CA CYS A 68 -5.70 -0.05 -9.99
C CYS A 68 -7.04 0.22 -10.70
N GLU A 69 -8.03 -0.65 -10.52
CA GLU A 69 -9.37 -0.47 -11.08
C GLU A 69 -10.10 0.73 -10.48
N GLU A 70 -10.06 0.91 -9.16
CA GLU A 70 -10.65 2.08 -8.52
C GLU A 70 -9.93 3.38 -8.91
N CYS A 71 -8.60 3.38 -9.01
CA CYS A 71 -7.84 4.52 -9.52
C CYS A 71 -8.23 4.87 -10.96
N ARG A 72 -8.46 3.89 -11.84
CA ARG A 72 -8.95 4.15 -13.21
C ARG A 72 -10.32 4.80 -13.22
N LYS A 73 -11.25 4.34 -12.37
CA LYS A 73 -12.59 4.94 -12.23
C LYS A 73 -12.50 6.38 -11.70
N MET A 74 -11.61 6.63 -10.74
CA MET A 74 -11.35 7.98 -10.23
C MET A 74 -10.77 8.89 -11.31
N ALA A 75 -9.77 8.42 -12.06
CA ALA A 75 -9.20 9.16 -13.19
C ALA A 75 -10.25 9.46 -14.25
N GLY A 76 -11.15 8.53 -14.58
CA GLY A 76 -12.27 8.79 -15.50
C GLY A 76 -13.27 9.85 -15.03
N LYS A 77 -13.31 10.15 -13.72
CA LYS A 77 -14.20 11.17 -13.14
C LYS A 77 -13.52 12.52 -12.95
N TYR A 78 -12.23 12.53 -12.60
CA TYR A 78 -11.52 13.71 -12.11
C TYR A 78 -10.20 13.99 -12.84
N GLY A 79 -9.73 13.08 -13.70
CA GLY A 79 -8.52 13.25 -14.51
C GLY A 79 -8.83 14.11 -15.73
N THR A 80 -8.89 15.42 -15.52
CA THR A 80 -8.95 16.43 -16.59
C THR A 80 -7.64 16.53 -17.35
#